data_AF-A0A0N9MRG4-F1
#
_entry.id   AF-A0A0N9MRG4-F1
#
_cell.length_a   1.000
_cell.length_b   1.000
_cell.length_c   1.000
_cell.angle_alpha   90.00
_cell.angle_beta   90.00
_cell.angle_gamma   90.00
#
_symmetry.space_group_name_H-M   'P 1'
#
loop_
_entity.id
_entity.type
_entity.pdbx_description
1 polymer ?
#
loop_
_entity_poly.entity_id
_entity_poly.type
_entity_poly.pdbx_seq_one_letter_code
_entity_poly.pdbx_strand_id
1 'polypeptide(L)'
;MRNSFEVIPGVGMGDVVLGLSGRRVAELLGPAEPGSPHESFYRDGMILVEYGPEDTVRFIQVSFSLPTDPAVTIRGIRLNGRAYDDVIGDLADAGITGTETDIRHDFGGWGVFTMDSLMVLDVDPARPDDERPLQRACGSATTSERPAAEDFRPRPLGEHLQSITSSCGPACRARGR
;
A
#
# COMPACT_ATOMS: atom_id res chain seq x y z
N MET A 1 18.88 -17.28 0.61
CA MET A 1 18.60 -15.90 0.16
C MET A 1 17.76 -15.23 1.23
N ARG A 2 18.03 -13.97 1.56
CA ARG A 2 17.23 -13.25 2.57
C ARG A 2 15.88 -12.93 1.93
N ASN A 3 14.82 -13.64 2.32
CA ASN A 3 13.44 -13.42 1.87
C ASN A 3 12.81 -12.25 2.64
N SER A 4 13.41 -11.06 2.56
CA SER A 4 12.89 -9.87 3.19
C SER A 4 13.16 -8.62 2.36
N PHE A 5 12.17 -7.73 2.29
CA PHE A 5 12.26 -6.42 1.65
C PHE A 5 12.28 -5.34 2.72
N GLU A 6 13.40 -4.65 2.84
CA GLU A 6 13.46 -3.41 3.63
C GLU A 6 12.98 -2.26 2.75
N VAL A 7 11.94 -1.57 3.20
CA VAL A 7 11.46 -0.33 2.60
C VAL A 7 12.14 0.84 3.31
N ILE A 8 12.73 1.72 2.51
CA ILE A 8 13.31 2.97 2.98
C ILE A 8 12.43 4.10 2.44
N PRO A 9 11.57 4.70 3.30
CA PRO A 9 10.70 5.80 2.92
C PRO A 9 11.37 6.89 2.10
N GLY A 10 10.74 7.26 0.98
CA GLY A 10 11.23 8.30 0.08
C GLY A 10 12.50 7.94 -0.72
N VAL A 11 13.04 6.72 -0.54
CA VAL A 11 14.25 6.26 -1.23
C VAL A 11 13.94 5.06 -2.12
N GLY A 12 13.36 4.00 -1.58
CA GLY A 12 13.22 2.76 -2.33
C GLY A 12 12.82 1.55 -1.49
N MET A 13 13.01 0.38 -2.08
CA MET A 13 12.86 -0.92 -1.43
C MET A 13 14.03 -1.82 -1.86
N GLY A 14 14.83 -2.26 -0.87
CA GLY A 14 16.04 -3.04 -1.12
C GLY A 14 16.98 -2.33 -2.10
N ASP A 15 17.33 -3.01 -3.19
CA ASP A 15 18.21 -2.47 -4.23
C ASP A 15 17.48 -1.58 -5.26
N VAL A 16 16.14 -1.51 -5.20
CA VAL A 16 15.32 -0.72 -6.13
C VAL A 16 15.02 0.63 -5.51
N VAL A 17 15.60 1.69 -6.08
CA VAL A 17 15.43 3.06 -5.60
C VAL A 17 14.66 3.92 -6.61
N LEU A 18 14.01 4.96 -6.10
CA LEU A 18 13.36 5.97 -6.92
C LEU A 18 14.39 6.64 -7.85
N GLY A 19 13.96 6.95 -9.08
CA GLY A 19 14.82 7.51 -10.12
C GLY A 19 15.66 6.50 -10.91
N LEU A 20 15.70 5.22 -10.53
CA LEU A 20 16.33 4.19 -11.39
C LEU A 20 15.61 4.07 -12.72
N SER A 21 16.33 3.68 -13.78
CA SER A 21 15.70 3.33 -15.05
C SER A 21 14.98 1.99 -14.99
N GLY A 22 13.91 1.81 -15.77
CA GLY A 22 13.19 0.54 -15.91
C GLY A 22 14.11 -0.61 -16.31
N ARG A 23 15.08 -0.34 -17.19
CA ARG A 23 16.16 -1.30 -17.51
C ARG A 23 16.89 -1.79 -16.27
N ARG A 24 17.31 -0.88 -15.38
CA ARG A 24 18.06 -1.24 -14.18
C ARG A 24 17.18 -1.98 -13.17
N VAL A 25 15.90 -1.62 -13.07
CA VAL A 25 14.94 -2.36 -12.24
C VAL A 25 14.80 -3.80 -12.74
N ALA A 26 14.66 -4.02 -14.04
CA ALA A 26 14.57 -5.37 -14.62
C ALA A 26 15.84 -6.21 -14.39
N GLU A 27 17.03 -5.59 -14.39
CA GLU A 27 18.27 -6.29 -14.02
C GLU A 27 18.28 -6.75 -12.55
N LEU A 28 17.67 -5.99 -11.65
CA LEU A 28 17.65 -6.27 -10.20
C LEU A 28 16.52 -7.22 -9.80
N LEU A 29 15.31 -7.00 -10.33
CA LEU A 29 14.12 -7.76 -9.98
C LEU A 29 13.84 -8.94 -10.92
N GLY A 30 14.48 -8.97 -12.09
CA GLY A 30 14.22 -9.94 -13.13
C GLY A 30 13.14 -9.47 -14.12
N PRO A 31 12.59 -10.39 -14.93
CA PRO A 31 11.60 -10.03 -15.94
C PRO A 31 10.34 -9.46 -15.28
N ALA A 32 9.78 -8.45 -15.93
CA ALA A 32 8.55 -7.83 -15.50
C ALA A 32 7.35 -8.40 -16.27
N GLU A 33 6.22 -8.47 -15.59
CA GLU A 33 4.92 -8.61 -16.23
C GLU A 33 4.39 -7.22 -16.60
N PRO A 34 3.87 -7.03 -17.82
CA PRO A 34 3.37 -5.73 -18.25
C PRO A 34 2.09 -5.34 -17.49
N GLY A 35 2.05 -4.09 -17.01
CA GLY A 35 0.86 -3.48 -16.43
C GLY A 35 0.20 -2.47 -17.37
N SER A 36 -0.20 -1.32 -16.83
CA SER A 36 -0.57 -0.15 -17.64
C SER A 36 0.67 0.44 -18.36
N PRO A 37 0.52 1.41 -19.29
CA PRO A 37 1.62 1.96 -20.09
C PRO A 37 2.82 2.52 -19.30
N HIS A 38 2.66 2.76 -18.00
CA HIS A 38 3.69 3.26 -17.11
C HIS A 38 3.92 2.38 -15.90
N GLU A 39 3.42 1.15 -15.92
CA GLU A 39 3.46 0.22 -14.79
C GLU A 39 4.12 -1.10 -15.19
N SER A 40 4.85 -1.67 -14.25
CA SER A 40 5.31 -3.05 -14.39
C SER A 40 5.22 -3.79 -13.07
N PHE A 41 4.86 -5.06 -13.17
CA PHE A 41 4.72 -5.97 -12.05
C PHE A 41 5.92 -6.89 -11.98
N TYR A 42 6.43 -7.11 -10.78
CA TYR A 42 7.57 -7.98 -10.50
C TYR A 42 7.21 -8.93 -9.36
N ARG A 43 7.94 -10.06 -9.30
CA ARG A 43 7.78 -11.08 -8.24
C ARG A 43 6.32 -11.52 -8.11
N ASP A 44 5.76 -12.01 -9.21
CA ASP A 44 4.39 -12.56 -9.25
C ASP A 44 3.33 -11.55 -8.80
N GLY A 45 3.47 -10.28 -9.22
CA GLY A 45 2.54 -9.19 -8.90
C GLY A 45 2.73 -8.55 -7.52
N MET A 46 3.66 -9.05 -6.71
CA MET A 46 3.93 -8.55 -5.36
C MET A 46 4.54 -7.13 -5.37
N ILE A 47 5.34 -6.78 -6.39
CA ILE A 47 5.94 -5.46 -6.52
C ILE A 47 5.38 -4.78 -7.76
N LEU A 48 4.72 -3.64 -7.59
CA LEU A 48 4.34 -2.75 -8.67
C LEU A 48 5.33 -1.58 -8.70
N VAL A 49 5.82 -1.26 -9.90
CA VAL A 49 6.68 -0.10 -10.12
C VAL A 49 6.02 0.80 -11.16
N GLU A 50 5.81 2.06 -10.84
CA GLU A 50 5.39 3.06 -11.82
C GLU A 50 6.58 3.89 -12.29
N TYR A 51 6.58 4.16 -13.59
CA TYR A 51 7.63 4.87 -14.29
C TYR A 51 7.16 6.24 -14.76
N GLY A 52 8.10 7.19 -14.78
CA GLY A 52 7.93 8.49 -15.40
C GLY A 52 8.10 8.48 -16.92
N PRO A 53 7.98 9.67 -17.56
CA PRO A 53 8.17 9.88 -19.00
C PRO A 53 9.56 9.46 -19.50
N GLU A 54 10.57 9.46 -18.62
CA GLU A 54 11.95 9.12 -18.94
C GLU A 54 12.30 7.68 -18.53
N ASP A 55 11.30 6.81 -18.37
CA ASP A 55 11.49 5.41 -17.90
C ASP A 55 12.14 5.34 -16.50
N THR A 56 11.96 6.37 -15.68
CA THR A 56 12.53 6.44 -14.33
C THR A 56 11.49 6.06 -13.28
N VAL A 57 11.85 5.23 -12.30
CA VAL A 57 10.99 4.85 -11.17
C VAL A 57 10.49 6.10 -10.44
N ARG A 58 9.16 6.23 -10.31
CA ARG A 58 8.50 7.31 -9.56
C ARG A 58 7.76 6.81 -8.33
N PHE A 59 7.27 5.59 -8.40
CA PHE A 59 6.46 4.97 -7.37
C PHE A 59 6.82 3.50 -7.26
N ILE A 60 6.84 3.00 -6.03
CA ILE A 60 7.02 1.58 -5.74
C ILE A 60 5.93 1.19 -4.78
N GLN A 61 5.19 0.15 -5.15
CA GLN A 61 4.22 -0.49 -4.29
C GLN A 61 4.61 -1.94 -4.01
N VAL A 62 4.46 -2.33 -2.75
CA VAL A 62 4.72 -3.69 -2.28
C VAL A 62 3.43 -4.23 -1.70
N SER A 63 2.89 -5.26 -2.33
CA SER A 63 1.67 -5.94 -1.93
C SER A 63 2.01 -7.27 -1.29
N PHE A 64 1.34 -7.62 -0.20
CA PHE A 64 1.46 -8.94 0.42
C PHE A 64 0.12 -9.40 0.98
N SER A 65 -0.08 -10.71 0.96
CA SER A 65 -1.36 -11.33 1.28
C SER A 65 -1.22 -12.50 2.24
N LEU A 66 -0.10 -13.22 2.18
CA LEU A 66 0.11 -14.42 2.96
C LEU A 66 1.18 -14.18 4.03
N PRO A 67 1.04 -14.77 5.24
CA PRO A 67 2.11 -14.74 6.26
C PRO A 67 3.42 -15.38 5.80
N THR A 68 3.35 -16.24 4.77
CA THR A 68 4.48 -16.90 4.12
C THR A 68 5.20 -16.03 3.10
N ASP A 69 4.64 -14.87 2.75
CA ASP A 69 5.29 -13.93 1.86
C ASP A 69 6.59 -13.40 2.50
N PRO A 70 7.57 -13.00 1.68
CA PRO A 70 8.79 -12.37 2.18
C PRO A 70 8.48 -11.27 3.19
N ALA A 71 9.29 -11.19 4.25
CA ALA A 71 9.05 -10.19 5.30
C ALA A 71 9.26 -8.79 4.73
N VAL A 72 8.26 -7.92 4.82
CA VAL A 72 8.41 -6.50 4.45
C VAL A 72 8.62 -5.71 5.72
N THR A 73 9.71 -4.94 5.78
CA THR A 73 10.13 -4.24 6.99
C THR A 73 10.41 -2.76 6.73
N ILE A 74 10.19 -1.92 7.75
CA ILE A 74 10.67 -0.53 7.82
C ILE A 74 11.40 -0.35 9.14
N ARG A 75 12.68 0.02 9.10
CA ARG A 75 13.54 0.15 10.29
C ARG A 75 13.50 -1.12 11.16
N GLY A 76 13.41 -2.28 10.52
CA GLY A 76 13.28 -3.58 11.18
C GLY A 76 11.88 -3.91 11.72
N ILE A 77 10.90 -3.01 11.63
CA ILE A 77 9.51 -3.27 12.00
C ILE A 77 8.85 -4.03 10.85
N ARG A 78 8.38 -5.25 11.13
CA ARG A 78 7.67 -6.06 10.13
C ARG A 78 6.26 -5.51 9.91
N LEU A 79 5.90 -5.35 8.63
CA LEU A 79 4.62 -4.81 8.19
C LEU A 79 3.62 -5.91 7.78
N ASN A 80 4.10 -7.03 7.23
CA ASN A 80 3.24 -8.11 6.74
C ASN A 80 2.99 -9.21 7.78
N GLY A 81 1.82 -9.84 7.69
CA GLY A 81 1.41 -10.92 8.60
C GLY A 81 1.09 -10.43 10.02
N ARG A 82 0.71 -9.15 10.15
CA ARG A 82 0.37 -8.49 11.42
C ARG A 82 -0.92 -7.68 11.27
N ALA A 83 -1.58 -7.39 12.38
CA ALA A 83 -2.71 -6.47 12.38
C ALA A 83 -2.24 -5.05 12.03
N TYR A 84 -3.08 -4.32 11.30
CA TYR A 84 -2.78 -2.97 10.85
C TYR A 84 -2.49 -2.03 12.03
N ASP A 85 -3.34 -2.04 13.05
CA ASP A 85 -3.19 -1.19 14.25
C ASP A 85 -1.87 -1.46 14.99
N ASP A 86 -1.45 -2.72 15.10
CA ASP A 86 -0.16 -3.09 15.72
C ASP A 86 1.02 -2.51 14.92
N VAL A 87 0.93 -2.53 13.60
CA VAL A 87 1.97 -1.98 12.72
C VAL A 87 2.02 -0.46 12.86
N ILE A 88 0.87 0.23 12.85
CA ILE A 88 0.82 1.67 13.02
C ILE A 88 1.32 2.08 14.42
N GLY A 89 0.97 1.33 15.47
CA GLY A 89 1.47 1.53 16.83
C GLY A 89 2.99 1.43 16.92
N ASP A 90 3.58 0.35 16.38
CA ASP A 90 5.04 0.18 16.38
C ASP A 90 5.76 1.27 15.58
N LEU A 91 5.18 1.73 14.46
CA LEU A 91 5.72 2.83 13.67
C LEU A 91 5.70 4.13 14.47
N ALA A 92 4.59 4.42 15.18
CA ALA A 92 4.47 5.59 16.03
C ALA A 92 5.49 5.56 17.18
N ASP A 93 5.69 4.42 17.84
CA ASP A 93 6.70 4.21 18.89
C ASP A 93 8.13 4.42 18.37
N ALA A 94 8.37 4.13 17.08
CA ALA A 94 9.63 4.41 16.40
C ALA A 94 9.77 5.86 15.90
N GLY A 95 8.84 6.75 16.26
CA GLY A 95 8.81 8.16 15.89
C GLY A 95 8.36 8.40 14.44
N ILE A 96 7.72 7.41 13.81
CA ILE A 96 7.17 7.50 12.46
C ILE A 96 5.67 7.73 12.59
N THR A 97 5.26 8.99 12.56
CA THR A 97 3.86 9.39 12.70
C THR A 97 3.28 9.81 11.36
N GLY A 98 2.04 9.41 11.11
CA GLY A 98 1.31 9.79 9.90
C GLY A 98 -0.11 10.28 10.21
N THR A 99 -0.87 10.46 9.15
CA THR A 99 -2.29 10.81 9.20
C THR A 99 -3.10 9.62 8.71
N GLU A 100 -4.03 9.16 9.54
CA GLU A 100 -4.97 8.13 9.14
C GLU A 100 -6.03 8.70 8.20
N THR A 101 -6.34 7.96 7.15
CA THR A 101 -7.44 8.19 6.22
C THR A 101 -8.28 6.92 6.14
N ASP A 102 -9.42 6.97 5.44
CA ASP A 102 -10.40 5.87 5.35
C ASP A 102 -9.78 4.49 5.05
N ILE A 103 -8.79 4.43 4.16
CA ILE A 103 -8.18 3.16 3.71
C ILE A 103 -6.66 3.09 3.92
N ARG A 104 -6.03 4.15 4.45
CA ARG A 104 -4.57 4.32 4.42
C ARG A 104 -4.07 5.15 5.59
N HIS A 105 -2.89 4.82 6.11
CA HIS A 105 -2.07 5.71 6.92
C HIS A 105 -1.02 6.39 6.04
N ASP A 106 -1.07 7.71 5.94
CA ASP A 106 -0.16 8.51 5.12
C ASP A 106 0.96 9.13 5.98
N PHE A 107 2.21 8.94 5.57
CA PHE A 107 3.40 9.38 6.30
C PHE A 107 4.21 10.43 5.52
N GLY A 108 3.58 11.17 4.60
CA GLY A 108 4.23 12.20 3.80
C GLY A 108 5.13 11.61 2.72
N GLY A 109 4.54 11.20 1.61
CA GLY A 109 5.26 10.57 0.49
C GLY A 109 5.36 9.04 0.60
N TRP A 110 4.75 8.42 1.60
CA TRP A 110 4.48 6.99 1.57
C TRP A 110 3.31 6.65 2.47
N GLY A 111 2.76 5.44 2.32
CA GLY A 111 1.69 5.00 3.18
C GLY A 111 1.55 3.50 3.28
N VAL A 112 0.95 3.07 4.39
CA VAL A 112 0.49 1.70 4.58
C VAL A 112 -1.01 1.71 4.37
N PHE A 113 -1.51 0.78 3.56
CA PHE A 113 -2.94 0.59 3.38
C PHE A 113 -3.30 -0.87 3.55
N THR A 114 -4.51 -1.09 4.04
CA THR A 114 -5.12 -2.41 4.10
C THR A 114 -6.22 -2.48 3.06
N MET A 115 -6.30 -3.61 2.37
CA MET A 115 -7.43 -3.89 1.48
C MET A 115 -8.65 -4.44 2.22
N ASP A 116 -8.54 -4.72 3.53
CA ASP A 116 -9.73 -4.82 4.35
C ASP A 116 -10.34 -3.42 4.44
N SER A 117 -11.42 -3.19 3.69
CA SER A 117 -12.28 -2.05 3.95
C SER A 117 -12.74 -2.16 5.40
N LEU A 118 -12.59 -1.10 6.19
CA LEU A 118 -13.24 -1.03 7.50
C LEU A 118 -14.74 -1.24 7.26
N MET A 119 -15.25 -2.42 7.62
CA MET A 119 -16.69 -2.62 7.63
C MET A 119 -17.24 -1.79 8.79
N VAL A 120 -18.50 -1.37 8.71
CA VAL A 120 -19.20 -0.71 9.83
C VAL A 120 -19.12 -1.52 11.15
N LEU A 121 -18.80 -2.82 11.06
CA LEU A 121 -18.62 -3.73 12.18
C LEU A 121 -17.20 -3.71 12.79
N ASP A 122 -16.22 -3.16 12.08
CA ASP A 122 -14.81 -3.07 12.51
C ASP A 122 -14.53 -1.74 13.25
N VAL A 123 -15.49 -0.81 13.26
CA VAL A 123 -15.47 0.41 14.08
C VAL A 123 -15.88 0.02 15.51
N ASP A 124 -15.01 0.26 16.49
CA ASP A 124 -15.31 0.03 17.91
C ASP A 124 -16.51 0.91 18.34
N PRO A 125 -17.69 0.33 18.64
CA PRO A 125 -18.85 1.09 19.07
C PRO A 125 -18.67 1.73 20.46
N ALA A 126 -17.62 1.36 21.20
CA ALA A 126 -17.26 1.94 22.49
C ALA A 126 -16.28 3.12 22.38
N ARG A 127 -15.86 3.53 21.17
CA ARG A 127 -15.08 4.76 20.92
C ARG A 127 -16.03 5.92 20.56
N PRO A 128 -16.39 6.79 21.52
CA PRO A 128 -17.38 7.86 21.31
C PRO A 128 -16.90 9.01 20.41
N ASP A 129 -15.61 9.08 20.06
CA ASP A 129 -15.00 10.21 19.35
C ASP A 129 -14.58 9.90 17.90
N ASP A 130 -15.11 8.83 17.28
CA ASP A 130 -14.90 8.64 15.84
C ASP A 130 -15.79 9.61 15.05
N GLU A 131 -15.26 10.81 14.76
CA GLU A 131 -15.96 11.87 14.03
C GLU A 131 -16.15 11.56 12.53
N ARG A 132 -15.66 10.42 12.03
CA ARG A 132 -15.74 10.06 10.61
C ARG A 132 -17.17 9.63 10.25
N PRO A 133 -17.79 10.18 9.20
CA PRO A 133 -19.13 9.77 8.80
C PRO A 133 -19.12 8.33 8.28
N LEU A 134 -19.94 7.47 8.89
CA LEU A 134 -20.20 6.11 8.39
C LEU A 134 -20.79 6.18 6.98
N GLN A 135 -20.00 5.86 5.95
CA GLN A 135 -20.51 5.71 4.59
C GLN A 135 -21.27 4.38 4.47
N ARG A 136 -22.53 4.46 4.03
CA ARG A 136 -23.35 3.26 3.79
C ARG A 136 -22.70 2.40 2.72
N ALA A 137 -22.58 1.10 3.00
CA ALA A 137 -22.08 0.07 2.09
C ALA A 137 -22.66 0.23 0.68
N CYS A 138 -21.78 0.43 -0.30
CA CYS A 138 -22.15 0.45 -1.70
C CYS A 138 -22.42 -0.99 -2.15
N GLY A 139 -23.70 -1.36 -2.23
CA GLY A 139 -24.11 -2.60 -2.86
C GLY A 139 -23.79 -2.55 -4.35
N SER A 140 -22.93 -3.46 -4.83
CA SER A 140 -22.70 -3.65 -6.25
C SER A 140 -23.93 -4.30 -6.89
N ALA A 141 -24.81 -3.49 -7.47
CA ALA A 141 -25.75 -3.94 -8.49
C ALA A 141 -25.18 -3.56 -9.86
N THR A 142 -24.74 -4.57 -10.60
CA THR A 142 -24.42 -4.47 -12.03
C THR A 142 -25.67 -4.08 -12.81
N THR A 143 -25.68 -2.84 -13.32
CA THR A 143 -26.32 -2.55 -14.61
C THR A 143 -25.43 -1.57 -15.36
N SER A 144 -24.97 -2.03 -16.52
CA SER A 144 -24.35 -1.25 -17.57
C SER A 144 -25.17 0.00 -17.87
N GLU A 145 -24.60 1.17 -17.63
CA GLU A 145 -24.73 2.38 -18.46
C GLU A 145 -23.70 3.42 -18.02
N ARG A 146 -22.84 3.87 -18.95
CA ARG A 146 -21.91 5.00 -18.76
C ARG A 146 -22.69 6.28 -18.46
N PRO A 147 -22.23 7.11 -17.51
CA PRO A 147 -22.37 8.55 -17.62
C PRO A 147 -21.02 9.24 -17.81
N ALA A 148 -21.11 10.44 -18.39
CA ALA A 148 -20.04 11.26 -18.92
C ALA A 148 -19.05 11.77 -17.87
N ALA A 149 -17.86 12.10 -18.35
CA ALA A 149 -16.77 12.73 -17.64
C ALA A 149 -17.18 14.06 -16.99
N GLU A 150 -17.00 14.18 -15.67
CA GLU A 150 -16.85 15.47 -14.99
C GLU A 150 -15.70 15.39 -13.97
N ASP A 151 -14.69 16.22 -14.22
CA ASP A 151 -13.77 16.87 -13.28
C ASP A 151 -13.09 16.03 -12.19
N PHE A 152 -12.32 15.02 -12.60
CA PHE A 152 -11.15 14.61 -11.82
C PHE A 152 -10.01 15.60 -12.07
N ARG A 153 -9.85 16.60 -11.21
CA ARG A 153 -8.68 17.49 -11.25
C ARG A 153 -7.45 16.69 -10.79
N PRO A 154 -6.42 16.50 -11.65
CA PRO A 154 -5.20 15.84 -11.21
C PRO A 154 -4.54 16.67 -10.09
N ARG A 155 -4.23 16.02 -8.97
CA ARG A 155 -3.37 16.61 -7.94
C ARG A 155 -1.98 16.90 -8.55
N PRO A 156 -1.31 17.98 -8.15
CA PRO A 156 -0.03 18.34 -8.73
C PRO A 156 1.01 17.22 -8.53
N LEU A 157 1.69 16.90 -9.63
CA LEU A 157 2.89 16.07 -9.69
C LEU A 157 3.97 16.68 -8.77
N GLY A 158 4.18 16.12 -7.59
CA GLY A 158 5.19 16.62 -6.66
C GLY A 158 5.60 15.70 -5.52
N GLU A 159 5.00 14.52 -5.36
CA GLU A 159 5.29 13.66 -4.21
C GLU A 159 5.66 12.26 -4.69
N HIS A 160 6.92 11.91 -4.47
CA HIS A 160 7.41 10.55 -4.52
C HIS A 160 6.58 9.72 -3.55
N LEU A 161 5.74 8.84 -4.07
CA LEU A 161 4.83 8.03 -3.27
C LEU A 161 5.36 6.59 -3.22
N GLN A 162 5.40 6.00 -2.03
CA GLN A 162 5.52 4.54 -1.86
C GLN A 162 4.24 4.04 -1.19
N SER A 163 3.79 2.84 -1.55
CA SER A 163 2.55 2.32 -0.96
C SER A 163 2.68 0.85 -0.62
N ILE A 164 2.27 0.48 0.58
CA ILE A 164 2.42 -0.88 1.10
C ILE A 164 1.04 -1.44 1.35
N THR A 165 0.75 -2.61 0.77
CA THR A 165 -0.58 -3.20 0.77
C THR A 165 -0.56 -4.49 1.56
N SER A 166 -1.51 -4.61 2.48
CA SER A 166 -1.79 -5.84 3.20
C SER A 166 -3.21 -6.30 2.87
N SER A 167 -3.39 -7.55 2.43
CA SER A 167 -4.70 -8.20 2.51
C SER A 167 -4.67 -9.20 3.68
N CYS A 168 -5.43 -8.95 4.74
CA CYS A 168 -5.57 -9.92 5.82
C CYS A 168 -6.46 -11.08 5.36
N GLY A 169 -5.93 -12.31 5.36
CA GLY A 169 -6.76 -13.50 5.27
C GLY A 169 -7.62 -13.71 6.53
N PRO A 170 -8.66 -14.55 6.47
CA PRO A 170 -9.64 -14.75 7.56
C PRO A 170 -9.05 -15.27 8.89
N ALA A 171 -7.76 -15.65 8.92
CA ALA A 171 -7.08 -16.13 10.11
C ALA A 171 -6.82 -15.03 11.17
N CYS A 172 -6.89 -13.74 10.81
CA CYS A 172 -6.73 -12.64 11.77
C CYS A 172 -8.01 -12.32 12.56
N ARG A 173 -9.17 -12.90 12.21
CA ARG A 173 -10.46 -12.65 12.90
C ARG A 173 -10.60 -13.29 14.28
N ALA A 174 -9.63 -14.07 14.73
CA ALA A 174 -9.76 -14.85 15.95
C ALA A 174 -8.91 -14.29 17.09
N ARG A 175 -9.18 -13.05 17.55
CA ARG A 175 -8.85 -12.59 18.90
C ARG A 175 -9.57 -11.28 19.24
N GLY A 176 -10.73 -11.42 19.87
CA GLY A 176 -11.41 -10.38 20.65
C GLY A 176 -12.37 -11.08 21.59
N ARG A 177 -12.00 -11.17 22.86
CA ARG A 177 -12.85 -11.63 23.97
C ARG A 177 -13.59 -10.45 24.55
#